data_AF-A0AAV0XPP5-F1
#
_entry.id   AF-A0AAV0XPP5-F1
#
_cell.length_a   1.000
_cell.length_b   1.000
_cell.length_c   1.000
_cell.angle_alpha   90.00
_cell.angle_beta   90.00
_cell.angle_gamma   90.00
#
_symmetry.space_group_name_H-M   'P 1'
#
loop_
_entity.id
_entity.type
_entity.pdbx_description
1 polymer ?
#
loop_
_entity_poly.entity_id
_entity_poly.type
_entity_poly.pdbx_seq_one_letter_code
_entity_poly.pdbx_strand_id
1 'polypeptide(L)'
;MATHPSVSSVILEKVFSEYLSTLQSRPKWFKSSQNLSIGDMVIVEAPSRPPTEWRLDRVTEVHPGSDDVVRVVFVRTQDGVYKRPVVKLVRPPVEP
;
A
#
# COMPACT_ATOMS: atom_id res chain seq x y z
N MET A 1 -32.27 30.61 -24.61
CA MET A 1 -31.18 31.17 -23.78
C MET A 1 -30.43 30.00 -23.17
N ALA A 2 -29.32 29.58 -23.79
CA ALA A 2 -28.50 28.49 -23.27
C ALA A 2 -27.56 29.07 -22.20
N THR A 3 -27.74 28.65 -20.95
CA THR A 3 -26.87 29.01 -19.83
C THR A 3 -25.48 28.41 -20.11
N HIS A 4 -24.47 29.25 -20.34
CA HIS A 4 -23.09 28.78 -20.47
C HIS A 4 -22.64 28.22 -19.11
N PRO A 5 -22.09 26.99 -19.05
CA PRO A 5 -21.59 26.44 -17.80
C PRO A 5 -20.41 27.29 -17.31
N SER A 6 -20.39 27.55 -16.00
CA SER A 6 -19.30 28.25 -15.33
C SER A 6 -18.00 27.46 -15.51
N VAL A 7 -16.88 28.15 -15.76
CA VAL A 7 -15.55 27.51 -15.92
C VAL A 7 -15.23 26.59 -14.74
N SER A 8 -15.64 26.95 -13.51
CA SER A 8 -15.45 26.11 -12.33
C SER A 8 -16.24 24.81 -12.36
N SER A 9 -17.45 24.78 -12.91
CA SER A 9 -18.25 23.53 -12.99
C SER A 9 -17.64 22.57 -14.01
N VAL A 10 -17.15 23.11 -15.13
CA VAL A 10 -16.51 22.31 -16.18
C VAL A 10 -15.18 21.70 -15.70
N ILE A 11 -14.38 22.47 -14.95
CA ILE A 11 -13.12 21.97 -14.38
C ILE A 11 -13.39 20.88 -13.35
N LEU A 12 -14.34 21.09 -12.42
CA LEU A 12 -14.64 20.11 -11.39
C LEU A 12 -15.18 18.80 -11.97
N GLU A 13 -16.07 18.85 -12.94
CA GLU A 13 -16.59 17.63 -13.61
C GLU A 13 -15.48 16.85 -14.32
N LYS A 14 -14.58 17.56 -15.01
CA LYS A 14 -13.47 16.94 -15.72
C LYS A 14 -12.46 16.31 -14.76
N VAL A 15 -12.06 17.04 -13.72
CA VAL A 15 -11.14 16.55 -12.69
C VAL A 15 -11.75 15.35 -11.94
N PHE A 16 -13.04 15.39 -11.63
CA PHE A 16 -13.71 14.28 -10.97
C PHE A 16 -13.74 13.02 -11.84
N SER A 17 -14.04 13.15 -13.14
CA SER A 17 -14.05 12.02 -14.07
C SER A 17 -12.65 11.43 -14.29
N GLU A 18 -11.64 12.28 -14.50
CA GLU A 18 -10.24 11.85 -14.65
C GLU A 18 -9.71 11.21 -13.35
N TYR A 19 -10.07 11.74 -12.19
CA TYR A 19 -9.69 11.16 -10.90
C TYR A 19 -10.37 9.81 -10.64
N LEU A 20 -11.65 9.66 -10.95
CA LEU A 20 -12.34 8.38 -10.82
C LEU A 20 -11.77 7.30 -11.75
N SER A 21 -11.46 7.65 -13.00
CA SER A 21 -10.86 6.71 -13.95
C SER A 21 -9.47 6.24 -13.52
N THR A 22 -8.67 7.11 -12.88
CA THR A 22 -7.37 6.73 -12.33
C THR A 22 -7.49 5.84 -11.09
N LEU A 23 -8.50 6.02 -10.24
CA LEU A 23 -8.77 5.14 -9.09
C LEU A 23 -9.23 3.72 -9.49
N GLN A 24 -9.88 3.57 -10.65
CA GLN A 24 -10.29 2.28 -11.18
C GLN A 24 -9.13 1.46 -11.79
N SER A 25 -7.99 2.10 -12.07
CA SER A 25 -6.80 1.41 -12.54
C SER A 25 -6.22 0.55 -11.42
N ARG A 26 -6.40 -0.78 -11.52
CA ARG A 26 -5.71 -1.77 -10.69
C ARG A 26 -4.45 -2.21 -11.45
N PRO A 27 -3.27 -1.66 -11.16
CA PRO A 27 -2.05 -2.16 -11.79
C PRO A 27 -1.89 -3.63 -11.42
N LYS A 28 -1.83 -4.51 -12.43
CA LYS A 28 -1.38 -5.88 -12.22
C LYS A 28 0.06 -5.84 -11.69
N TRP A 29 0.37 -6.73 -10.77
CA TRP A 29 1.65 -6.82 -10.04
C TRP A 29 2.81 -7.31 -10.94
N PHE A 30 3.04 -6.65 -12.08
CA PHE A 30 4.08 -7.01 -13.05
C PHE A 30 5.43 -6.37 -12.76
N LYS A 31 5.47 -5.35 -11.89
CA LYS A 31 6.71 -4.70 -11.49
C LYS A 31 7.29 -5.45 -10.30
N SER A 32 8.54 -5.90 -10.46
CA SER A 32 9.38 -6.33 -9.34
C SER A 32 9.44 -5.22 -8.31
N SER A 33 8.78 -5.40 -7.17
CA SER A 33 8.96 -4.50 -6.03
C SER A 33 10.32 -4.76 -5.41
N GLN A 34 10.95 -3.72 -4.88
CA GLN A 34 12.13 -3.89 -4.05
C GLN A 34 11.79 -4.82 -2.87
N ASN A 35 12.68 -5.77 -2.58
CA ASN A 35 12.56 -6.64 -1.42
C ASN A 35 12.47 -5.81 -0.13
N LEU A 36 11.75 -6.34 0.86
CA LEU A 36 11.78 -5.80 2.22
C LEU A 36 13.15 -6.05 2.85
N SER A 37 13.63 -5.07 3.61
CA SER A 37 14.89 -5.12 4.35
C SER A 37 14.64 -5.01 5.85
N ILE A 38 15.62 -5.49 6.64
CA ILE A 38 15.58 -5.34 8.09
C ILE A 38 15.53 -3.85 8.43
N GLY A 39 14.59 -3.46 9.28
CA GLY A 39 14.38 -2.08 9.69
C GLY A 39 13.33 -1.32 8.87
N ASP A 40 12.82 -1.89 7.78
CA ASP A 40 11.71 -1.31 7.00
C ASP A 40 10.44 -1.18 7.85
N MET A 41 9.75 -0.06 7.68
CA MET A 41 8.42 0.16 8.26
C MET A 41 7.37 -0.39 7.31
N VAL A 42 6.46 -1.21 7.84
CA VAL A 42 5.41 -1.88 7.06
C VAL A 42 4.09 -1.85 7.80
N ILE A 43 3.01 -1.75 7.04
CA ILE A 43 1.66 -1.92 7.55
C ILE A 43 1.29 -3.39 7.45
N VAL A 44 0.86 -3.99 8.56
CA VAL A 44 0.50 -5.41 8.64
C VAL A 44 -1.02 -5.56 8.57
N GLU A 45 -1.51 -6.32 7.60
CA GLU A 45 -2.92 -6.72 7.56
C GLU A 45 -3.19 -7.76 8.66
N ALA A 46 -4.00 -7.39 9.67
CA ALA A 46 -4.40 -8.26 10.77
C ALA A 46 -5.90 -8.61 10.66
N PRO A 47 -6.27 -9.86 10.33
CA PRO A 47 -7.69 -10.23 10.14
C PRO A 47 -8.52 -10.18 11.43
N SER A 48 -7.86 -10.17 12.59
CA SER A 48 -8.50 -10.05 13.91
C SER A 48 -8.86 -8.62 14.29
N ARG A 49 -8.53 -7.62 13.44
CA ARG A 49 -8.74 -6.19 13.73
C ARG A 49 -9.71 -5.56 12.73
N PRO A 50 -10.40 -4.48 13.13
CA PRO A 50 -11.22 -3.70 12.21
C PRO A 50 -10.38 -3.19 11.03
N PRO A 51 -10.93 -3.14 9.80
CA PRO A 51 -10.22 -2.62 8.61
C PRO A 51 -9.76 -1.16 8.71
N THR A 52 -10.22 -0.43 9.72
CA THR A 52 -9.86 0.96 10.00
C THR A 52 -8.60 1.09 10.85
N GLU A 53 -8.13 0.00 11.46
CA GLU A 53 -6.92 0.00 12.31
C GLU A 53 -5.71 -0.50 11.51
N TRP A 54 -4.96 0.46 10.95
CA TRP A 54 -3.70 0.17 10.25
C TRP A 54 -2.54 0.31 11.22
N ARG A 55 -1.90 -0.80 11.61
CA ARG A 55 -0.72 -0.78 12.47
C ARG A 55 0.55 -0.71 11.65
N LEU A 56 1.43 0.19 12.06
CA LEU A 56 2.75 0.35 11.53
C LEU A 56 3.73 -0.45 12.37
N ASP A 57 4.33 -1.46 11.77
CA ASP A 57 5.26 -2.38 12.41
C ASP A 57 6.62 -2.34 11.70
N ARG A 58 7.64 -2.89 12.35
CA ARG A 58 9.01 -2.89 11.82
C ARG A 58 9.48 -4.29 11.50
N VAL A 59 10.09 -4.46 10.33
CA VAL A 59 10.75 -5.72 9.95
C VAL A 59 11.99 -5.94 10.81
N THR A 60 12.06 -7.09 11.50
CA THR A 60 13.21 -7.48 12.32
C THR A 60 14.10 -8.48 11.64
N GLU A 61 13.54 -9.37 10.81
CA GLU A 61 14.29 -10.40 10.09
C GLU A 61 13.65 -10.68 8.73
N VAL A 62 14.48 -11.07 7.76
CA VAL A 62 14.05 -11.39 6.39
C VAL A 62 14.50 -12.80 6.02
N HIS A 63 13.65 -13.52 5.29
CA HIS A 63 13.98 -14.86 4.77
C HIS A 63 13.90 -14.84 3.24
N PRO A 64 15.03 -14.62 2.54
CA PRO A 64 15.10 -14.74 1.10
C PRO A 64 14.93 -16.20 0.66
N GLY A 65 14.27 -16.42 -0.48
CA GLY A 65 14.22 -17.72 -1.15
C GLY A 65 15.53 -18.03 -1.89
N SER A 66 15.56 -19.18 -2.56
CA SER A 66 16.69 -19.58 -3.41
C SER A 66 16.91 -18.66 -4.62
N ASP A 67 15.90 -17.86 -4.96
CA ASP A 67 15.88 -16.84 -6.02
C ASP A 67 16.14 -15.42 -5.49
N ASP A 68 16.58 -15.29 -4.24
CA ASP A 68 16.82 -14.01 -3.54
C ASP A 68 15.56 -13.14 -3.35
N VAL A 69 14.36 -13.72 -3.53
CA VAL A 69 13.09 -13.01 -3.30
C VAL A 69 12.62 -13.23 -1.88
N VAL A 70 12.41 -12.13 -1.13
CA VAL A 70 11.90 -12.19 0.24
C VAL A 70 10.40 -12.44 0.21
N ARG A 71 10.00 -13.64 0.63
CA ARG A 71 8.57 -14.04 0.70
C ARG A 71 8.00 -13.95 2.10
N VAL A 72 8.86 -14.05 3.11
CA VAL A 72 8.46 -14.08 4.51
C VAL A 72 9.43 -13.25 5.33
N VAL A 73 8.88 -12.48 6.26
CA VAL A 73 9.64 -11.67 7.20
C VAL A 73 9.09 -11.84 8.61
N PHE A 74 9.92 -11.56 9.60
CA PHE A 74 9.45 -11.33 10.96
C PHE A 74 9.22 -9.83 11.15
N VAL A 75 8.05 -9.50 11.67
CA VAL A 75 7.67 -8.14 12.04
C VAL A 75 7.50 -8.04 13.54
N ARG A 76 8.02 -6.96 14.13
CA ARG A 76 7.78 -6.61 15.53
C ARG A 76 6.56 -5.72 15.59
N THR A 77 5.49 -6.29 16.14
CA THR A 77 4.25 -5.61 16.50
C THR A 77 4.26 -5.28 18.00
N GLN A 78 3.34 -4.42 18.45
CA GLN A 78 3.13 -4.14 19.88
C GLN A 78 2.86 -5.41 20.71
N ASP A 79 2.21 -6.41 20.12
CA ASP A 79 1.81 -7.64 20.81
C ASP A 79 2.91 -8.72 20.79
N GLY A 80 3.98 -8.52 20.01
CA GLY A 80 5.06 -9.49 19.88
C GLY A 80 5.67 -9.53 18.47
N VAL A 81 6.51 -10.53 18.25
CA VAL A 81 7.17 -10.76 16.95
C VAL A 81 6.41 -11.84 16.19
N TYR A 82 5.97 -11.53 14.98
CA TYR A 82 5.15 -12.42 14.16
C TYR A 82 5.79 -12.68 12.80
N LYS A 83 5.72 -13.94 12.36
CA LYS A 83 6.05 -14.33 10.99
C LYS A 83 4.90 -13.95 10.06
N ARG A 84 5.19 -13.15 9.03
CA ARG A 84 4.19 -12.68 8.05
C ARG A 84 4.69 -12.82 6.61
N PRO A 85 3.85 -13.33 5.70
CA PRO A 85 4.13 -13.28 4.26
C PRO A 85 4.17 -11.83 3.77
N VAL A 86 5.09 -11.52 2.85
CA VAL A 86 5.24 -10.16 2.29
C VAL A 86 3.97 -9.68 1.58
N VAL A 87 3.17 -10.59 1.02
CA VAL A 87 1.88 -10.27 0.39
C VAL A 87 0.83 -9.70 1.36
N LYS A 88 1.04 -9.86 2.67
CA LYS A 88 0.20 -9.30 3.74
C LYS A 88 0.77 -8.03 4.35
N LEU A 89 1.84 -7.50 3.76
CA LEU A 89 2.56 -6.33 4.21
C LEU A 89 2.50 -5.25 3.13
N VAL A 90 2.32 -4.02 3.56
CA VAL A 90 2.32 -2.86 2.67
C VAL A 90 3.39 -1.89 3.14
N ARG A 91 4.31 -1.51 2.25
CA ARG A 91 5.24 -0.42 2.53
C ARG A 91 4.47 0.90 2.38
N PRO A 92 4.35 1.72 3.44
CA PRO A 92 3.71 3.02 3.32
C PRO A 92 4.57 3.97 2.45
N PRO A 93 3.95 4.97 1.82
CA PRO A 93 4.70 6.03 1.15
C PRO A 93 5.49 6.81 2.20
N VAL A 94 6.81 6.70 2.16
CA VAL A 94 7.73 7.57 2.90
C VAL A 94 8.15 8.70 1.97
N GLU A 95 7.83 9.93 2.34
CA GLU A 95 8.36 11.11 1.68
C GLU A 95 9.88 11.20 1.92
N PRO A 96 10.68 11.58 0.91
CA PRO A 96 12.13 11.74 1.04
C PRO A 96 12.55 12.94 1.88
#